data_AF-A0A1I7S6U2-F1
#
_entry.id   AF-A0A1I7S6U2-F1
#
_cell.length_a   1.000
_cell.length_b   1.000
_cell.length_c   1.000
_cell.angle_alpha   90.00
_cell.angle_beta   90.00
_cell.angle_gamma   90.00
#
_symmetry.space_group_name_H-M   'P 1'
#
loop_
_entity.id
_entity.type
_entity.pdbx_description
1 polymer ?
#
loop_
_entity_poly.entity_id
_entity_poly.type
_entity_poly.pdbx_seq_one_letter_code
_entity_poly.pdbx_strand_id
1 'polypeptide(L)'
;MAGFTLAQNKTFEFVTSRNDYAGIMFLCNKLNPETLFTDSKLIFPPNVLLSLVQNLGQRLEEETDVKLNYLENIAVSLEDSPVVKFDMFKVTLEQCSADLVEFISREGNAKHKRQGRVISQLILYALKK
;
A
#
# COMPACT_ATOMS: atom_id res chain seq x y z
N MET A 1 -1.17 10.82 22.25
CA MET A 1 -1.69 9.84 21.28
C MET A 1 -2.73 10.55 20.42
N ALA A 2 -2.30 11.16 19.31
CA ALA A 2 -3.23 11.80 18.38
C ALA A 2 -3.84 10.68 17.53
N GLY A 3 -5.02 10.23 17.95
CA GLY A 3 -5.75 9.18 17.26
C GLY A 3 -6.01 9.58 15.82
N PHE A 4 -5.71 8.67 14.91
CA PHE A 4 -6.22 8.71 13.56
C PHE A 4 -7.72 9.05 13.58
N THR A 5 -8.10 10.08 12.83
CA THR A 5 -9.45 10.66 12.92
C THR A 5 -10.39 9.97 11.95
N LEU A 6 -11.65 9.78 12.35
CA LEU A 6 -12.74 9.32 11.45
C LEU A 6 -12.81 10.13 10.14
N ALA A 7 -12.41 11.41 10.19
CA ALA A 7 -12.33 12.29 9.03
C ALA A 7 -11.27 11.83 8.00
N GLN A 8 -10.10 11.35 8.45
CA GLN A 8 -9.06 10.83 7.55
C GLN A 8 -9.55 9.58 6.81
N ASN A 9 -10.21 8.64 7.49
CA ASN A 9 -10.82 7.46 6.86
C ASN A 9 -11.82 7.84 5.77
N LYS A 10 -12.78 8.72 6.11
CA LYS A 10 -13.78 9.19 5.14
C LYS A 10 -13.16 9.91 3.94
N THR A 11 -12.06 10.62 4.14
CA THR A 11 -11.35 11.31 3.05
C THR A 11 -10.67 10.31 2.13
N PHE A 12 -10.02 9.28 2.67
CA PHE A 12 -9.47 8.18 1.88
C PHE A 12 -10.58 7.46 1.10
N GLU A 13 -11.67 7.06 1.75
CA GLU A 13 -12.83 6.43 1.10
C GLU A 13 -13.37 7.29 -0.07
N PHE A 14 -13.46 8.60 0.14
CA PHE A 14 -13.93 9.53 -0.86
C PHE A 14 -13.01 9.58 -2.08
N VAL A 15 -11.70 9.72 -1.90
CA VAL A 15 -10.76 9.78 -3.04
C VAL A 15 -10.62 8.42 -3.73
N THR A 16 -10.62 7.31 -2.99
CA THR A 16 -10.53 5.97 -3.57
C THR A 16 -11.79 5.58 -4.33
N SER A 17 -12.97 5.93 -3.84
CA SER A 17 -14.24 5.65 -4.54
C SER A 17 -14.37 6.37 -5.87
N ARG A 18 -13.64 7.47 -6.05
CA ARG A 18 -13.58 8.25 -7.29
C ARG A 18 -12.38 7.91 -8.17
N ASN A 19 -11.51 7.01 -7.71
CA ASN A 19 -10.22 6.71 -8.34
C ASN A 19 -9.39 8.00 -8.60
N ASP A 20 -9.46 8.96 -7.68
CA ASP A 20 -8.76 10.24 -7.77
C ASP A 20 -7.29 10.06 -7.36
N TYR A 21 -6.44 9.68 -8.32
CA TYR A 21 -5.02 9.47 -8.08
C TYR A 21 -4.33 10.71 -7.49
N ALA A 22 -4.65 11.91 -7.98
CA ALA A 22 -4.06 13.14 -7.46
C ALA A 22 -4.47 13.38 -6.00
N GLY A 23 -5.74 13.14 -5.67
CA GLY A 23 -6.24 13.17 -4.30
C GLY A 23 -5.57 12.13 -3.40
N ILE A 24 -5.41 10.89 -3.86
CA ILE A 24 -4.72 9.81 -3.14
C ILE A 24 -3.27 10.21 -2.85
N MET A 25 -2.52 10.64 -3.86
CA MET A 25 -1.13 11.04 -3.69
C MET A 25 -0.99 12.27 -2.79
N PHE A 26 -1.91 13.23 -2.87
CA PHE A 26 -1.93 14.38 -1.96
C PHE A 26 -2.11 13.96 -0.50
N LEU A 27 -2.99 13.01 -0.21
CA LEU A 27 -3.17 12.47 1.14
C LEU A 27 -1.93 11.69 1.59
N CYS A 28 -1.38 10.84 0.74
CA CYS A 28 -0.17 10.06 1.03
C CYS A 28 1.04 10.96 1.32
N ASN A 29 1.17 12.10 0.63
CA ASN A 29 2.24 13.07 0.90
C ASN A 29 2.04 13.83 2.23
N LYS A 30 0.80 13.97 2.71
CA LYS A 30 0.49 14.74 3.92
C LYS A 30 0.44 13.92 5.20
N LEU A 31 0.22 12.63 5.09
CA LEU A 31 -0.01 11.75 6.23
C LEU A 31 1.14 10.75 6.36
N ASN A 32 1.58 10.48 7.59
CA ASN A 32 2.64 9.49 7.82
C ASN A 32 2.02 8.08 7.84
N PRO A 33 2.37 7.17 6.90
CA PRO A 33 1.81 5.83 6.88
C PRO A 33 2.07 5.07 8.18
N GLU A 34 3.23 5.23 8.83
CA GLU A 34 3.50 4.56 10.11
C GLU A 34 2.40 4.88 11.14
N THR A 35 1.95 6.15 11.20
CA THR A 35 0.87 6.57 12.10
C THR A 35 -0.52 6.07 11.67
N LEU A 36 -0.70 5.78 10.38
CA LEU A 36 -1.95 5.24 9.82
C LEU A 36 -2.08 3.73 10.08
N PHE A 37 -0.96 3.02 10.15
CA PHE A 37 -0.91 1.56 10.25
C PHE A 37 -0.39 1.06 11.62
N THR A 38 -0.03 1.97 12.56
CA THR A 38 0.67 1.68 13.84
C THR A 38 0.02 0.67 14.78
N ASP A 39 -1.29 0.41 14.68
CA ASP A 39 -2.03 -0.33 15.72
C ASP A 39 -2.57 -1.69 15.27
N SER A 40 -2.07 -2.28 14.17
CA SER A 40 -2.40 -3.64 13.66
C SER A 40 -3.88 -3.97 13.41
N LYS A 41 -4.81 -3.13 13.87
CA LYS A 41 -6.20 -3.13 13.48
C LYS A 41 -6.24 -2.34 12.20
N LEU A 42 -6.52 -3.02 11.09
CA LEU A 42 -6.77 -2.37 9.82
C LEU A 42 -7.79 -1.24 10.03
N ILE A 43 -7.28 0.00 10.04
CA ILE A 43 -8.11 1.19 10.24
C ILE A 43 -8.90 1.49 8.96
N PHE A 44 -8.32 1.10 7.82
CA PHE A 44 -8.95 1.22 6.52
C PHE A 44 -9.87 0.04 6.21
N PRO A 45 -11.06 0.31 5.65
CA PRO A 45 -11.89 -0.71 5.04
C PRO A 45 -11.15 -1.48 3.94
N PRO A 46 -11.49 -2.77 3.70
CA PRO A 46 -10.80 -3.59 2.70
C PRO A 46 -10.78 -2.99 1.28
N ASN A 47 -11.86 -2.33 0.86
CA ASN A 47 -11.93 -1.65 -0.44
C ASN A 47 -10.94 -0.49 -0.56
N VAL A 48 -10.72 0.28 0.52
CA VAL A 48 -9.74 1.37 0.53
C VAL A 48 -8.33 0.80 0.40
N LEU A 49 -8.01 -0.27 1.13
CA LEU A 49 -6.71 -0.95 1.03
C LEU A 49 -6.43 -1.46 -0.38
N LEU A 50 -7.41 -2.13 -1.01
CA LEU A 50 -7.31 -2.57 -2.40
C LEU A 50 -7.01 -1.41 -3.34
N SER A 51 -7.79 -0.34 -3.25
CA SER A 51 -7.58 0.83 -4.10
C SER A 51 -6.22 1.48 -3.87
N LEU A 52 -5.74 1.54 -2.62
CA LEU A 52 -4.40 2.04 -2.31
C LEU A 52 -3.32 1.16 -2.93
N VAL A 53 -3.38 -0.17 -2.75
CA VAL A 53 -2.39 -1.08 -3.35
C VAL A 53 -2.38 -0.95 -4.88
N GLN A 54 -3.55 -0.90 -5.51
CA GLN A 54 -3.67 -0.75 -6.96
C GLN A 54 -3.07 0.57 -7.47
N ASN A 55 -3.41 1.69 -6.83
CA ASN A 55 -2.97 3.01 -7.28
C ASN A 55 -1.49 3.25 -6.98
N LEU A 56 -0.99 2.77 -5.82
CA LEU A 56 0.40 2.95 -5.41
C LEU A 56 1.33 1.94 -6.09
N GLY A 57 0.84 0.76 -6.49
CA GLY A 57 1.60 -0.22 -7.27
C GLY A 57 1.86 0.21 -8.72
N GLN A 58 1.07 1.13 -9.25
CA GLN A 58 1.25 1.67 -10.60
C GLN A 58 2.30 2.79 -10.62
N ARG A 59 3.09 2.84 -11.70
CA ARG A 59 4.07 3.91 -11.97
C ARG A 59 4.99 4.19 -10.77
N LEU A 60 5.64 3.16 -10.25
CA LEU A 60 6.48 3.25 -9.04
C LEU A 60 7.67 4.21 -9.19
N GLU A 61 8.03 4.57 -10.41
CA GLU A 61 9.01 5.60 -10.76
C GLU A 61 8.58 7.03 -10.41
N GLU A 62 7.27 7.27 -10.22
CA GLU A 62 6.73 8.55 -9.77
C GLU A 62 6.49 8.52 -8.25
N GLU A 63 6.95 9.54 -7.52
CA GLU A 63 6.71 9.66 -6.06
C GLU A 63 7.19 8.41 -5.28
N THR A 64 8.30 7.81 -5.73
CA THR A 64 8.79 6.49 -5.33
C THR A 64 8.91 6.31 -3.82
N ASP A 65 9.54 7.24 -3.11
CA ASP A 65 9.71 7.13 -1.66
C ASP A 65 8.36 7.06 -0.93
N VAL A 66 7.38 7.86 -1.35
CA VAL A 66 6.04 7.89 -0.73
C VAL A 66 5.31 6.57 -1.00
N LYS A 67 5.31 6.12 -2.26
CA LYS A 67 4.64 4.87 -2.66
C LYS A 67 5.22 3.66 -1.96
N LEU A 68 6.56 3.52 -1.96
CA LEU A 68 7.22 2.39 -1.31
C LEU A 68 6.97 2.39 0.21
N ASN A 69 7.01 3.56 0.85
CA ASN A 69 6.73 3.67 2.29
C ASN A 69 5.30 3.24 2.62
N TYR A 70 4.31 3.68 1.83
CA TYR A 70 2.92 3.26 2.02
C TYR A 70 2.71 1.77 1.74
N LEU A 71 3.26 1.25 0.65
CA LEU A 71 3.14 -0.16 0.29
C LEU A 71 3.77 -1.08 1.33
N GLU A 72 4.90 -0.69 1.92
CA GLU A 72 5.55 -1.43 3.00
C GLU A 72 4.66 -1.51 4.24
N ASN A 73 4.11 -0.38 4.69
CA ASN A 73 3.21 -0.34 5.83
C ASN A 73 1.91 -1.14 5.58
N ILE A 74 1.36 -1.07 4.36
CA ILE A 74 0.22 -1.89 3.96
C ILE A 74 0.60 -3.37 4.01
N ALA A 75 1.73 -3.78 3.44
CA ALA A 75 2.17 -5.17 3.41
C ALA A 75 2.37 -5.74 4.82
N VAL A 76 2.97 -4.98 5.74
CA VAL A 76 3.10 -5.34 7.17
C VAL A 76 1.72 -5.52 7.80
N SER A 77 0.79 -4.60 7.55
CA SER A 77 -0.58 -4.69 8.12
C SER A 77 -1.40 -5.87 7.58
N LEU A 78 -1.02 -6.43 6.44
CA LEU A 78 -1.70 -7.55 5.80
C LEU A 78 -1.13 -8.92 6.23
N GLU A 79 0.03 -8.97 6.90
CA GLU A 79 0.76 -10.21 7.22
C GLU A 79 -0.11 -11.29 7.91
N ASP A 80 -1.03 -10.87 8.77
CA ASP A 80 -1.97 -11.75 9.49
C ASP A 80 -3.44 -11.41 9.21
N SER A 81 -3.72 -10.62 8.18
CA SER A 81 -5.08 -10.17 7.90
C SER A 81 -5.90 -11.23 7.15
N PRO A 82 -7.12 -11.58 7.62
CA PRO A 82 -7.98 -12.53 6.92
C PRO A 82 -8.42 -12.03 5.54
N VAL A 83 -8.31 -10.73 5.26
CA VAL A 83 -8.74 -10.14 3.98
C VAL A 83 -7.91 -10.61 2.80
N VAL A 84 -6.66 -11.05 3.05
CA VAL A 84 -5.76 -11.58 2.01
C VAL A 84 -6.31 -12.87 1.39
N LYS A 85 -7.23 -13.57 2.07
CA LYS A 85 -7.85 -14.79 1.56
C LYS A 85 -8.90 -14.52 0.48
N PHE A 86 -9.41 -13.29 0.36
CA PHE A 86 -10.36 -12.93 -0.69
C PHE A 86 -9.66 -12.84 -2.06
N ASP A 87 -10.27 -13.43 -3.10
CA ASP A 87 -9.66 -13.54 -4.43
C ASP A 87 -9.24 -12.19 -5.01
N MET A 88 -10.05 -11.14 -4.81
CA MET A 88 -9.73 -9.79 -5.28
C MET A 88 -8.44 -9.23 -4.65
N PHE A 89 -8.19 -9.53 -3.38
CA PHE A 89 -6.96 -9.16 -2.70
C PHE A 89 -5.78 -9.95 -3.25
N LYS A 90 -5.93 -11.26 -3.46
CA LYS A 90 -4.87 -12.09 -4.04
C LYS A 90 -4.41 -11.56 -5.39
N VAL A 91 -5.34 -11.37 -6.32
CA VAL A 91 -5.04 -10.85 -7.66
C VAL A 91 -4.35 -9.49 -7.59
N THR A 92 -4.85 -8.58 -6.74
CA THR A 92 -4.28 -7.23 -6.59
C THR A 92 -2.86 -7.26 -6.03
N LEU A 93 -2.61 -8.10 -5.02
CA LEU A 93 -1.31 -8.27 -4.39
C LEU A 93 -0.31 -8.97 -5.30
N GLU A 94 -0.74 -9.98 -6.05
CA GLU A 94 0.08 -10.65 -7.07
C GLU A 94 0.50 -9.66 -8.15
N GLN A 95 -0.42 -8.83 -8.65
CA GLN A 95 -0.11 -7.78 -9.62
C GLN A 95 0.89 -6.77 -9.03
N CYS A 96 0.64 -6.27 -7.81
CA CYS A 96 1.54 -5.35 -7.14
C CYS A 96 2.95 -5.96 -6.97
N SER A 97 3.05 -7.25 -6.67
CA SER A 97 4.34 -7.94 -6.58
C SER A 97 5.03 -8.03 -7.94
N ALA A 98 4.29 -8.27 -9.02
CA ALA A 98 4.84 -8.28 -10.38
C ALA A 98 5.38 -6.88 -10.77
N ASP A 99 4.60 -5.83 -10.48
CA ASP A 99 4.97 -4.44 -10.74
C ASP A 99 6.24 -4.05 -9.95
N LEU A 100 6.34 -4.47 -8.69
CA LEU A 100 7.55 -4.28 -7.87
C LEU A 100 8.76 -5.00 -8.46
N VAL A 101 8.61 -6.23 -8.94
CA VAL A 101 9.72 -6.98 -9.56
C VAL A 101 10.21 -6.28 -10.83
N GLU A 102 9.29 -5.80 -11.67
CA GLU A 102 9.63 -5.01 -12.85
C GLU A 102 10.35 -3.71 -12.47
N PHE A 103 9.81 -2.95 -11.52
CA PHE A 103 10.41 -1.74 -10.99
C PHE A 103 11.85 -1.99 -10.48
N ILE A 104 12.05 -3.00 -9.63
CA ILE A 104 13.36 -3.35 -9.07
C ILE A 104 14.37 -3.69 -10.18
N SER A 105 13.93 -4.30 -11.29
CA SER A 105 14.83 -4.63 -12.40
C SER A 105 15.40 -3.39 -13.09
N ARG A 106 14.63 -2.30 -13.13
CA ARG A 106 14.97 -1.04 -13.82
C ARG A 106 15.54 0.03 -12.89
N GLU A 107 15.24 -0.04 -11.60
CA GLU A 107 15.65 0.95 -10.60
C GLU A 107 17.18 0.96 -10.40
N GLY A 108 17.76 2.15 -10.39
CA GLY A 108 19.18 2.40 -10.16
C GLY A 108 19.52 2.63 -8.68
N ASN A 109 18.57 3.10 -7.89
CA ASN A 109 18.76 3.40 -6.47
C ASN A 109 18.74 2.13 -5.61
N ALA A 110 19.89 1.78 -5.01
CA ALA A 110 20.03 0.59 -4.18
C ALA A 110 19.09 0.56 -2.97
N LYS A 111 18.72 1.71 -2.39
CA LYS A 111 17.76 1.82 -1.28
C LYS A 111 16.38 1.37 -1.75
N HIS A 112 15.89 1.93 -2.85
CA HIS A 112 14.57 1.62 -3.41
C HIS A 112 14.48 0.17 -3.87
N LYS A 113 15.55 -0.37 -4.49
CA LYS A 113 15.62 -1.81 -4.83
C LYS A 113 15.50 -2.70 -3.61
N ARG A 114 16.21 -2.37 -2.52
CA ARG A 114 16.14 -3.13 -1.28
C ARG A 114 14.73 -3.08 -0.70
N GLN A 115 14.15 -1.89 -0.60
CA GLN A 115 12.81 -1.70 -0.06
C GLN A 115 11.74 -2.43 -0.90
N GLY A 116 11.79 -2.31 -2.22
CA GLY A 116 10.87 -3.03 -3.12
C GLY A 116 10.96 -4.55 -2.95
N ARG A 117 12.16 -5.11 -2.74
CA ARG A 117 12.33 -6.55 -2.45
C ARG A 117 11.67 -6.96 -1.14
N VAL A 118 11.83 -6.15 -0.08
CA VAL A 118 11.19 -6.40 1.21
C VAL A 118 9.67 -6.40 1.06
N ILE A 119 9.11 -5.39 0.38
CA ILE A 119 7.67 -5.29 0.14
C ILE A 119 7.16 -6.50 -0.63
N SER A 120 7.82 -6.88 -1.74
CA SER A 120 7.44 -8.06 -2.52
C SER A 120 7.49 -9.35 -1.68
N GLN A 121 8.50 -9.52 -0.83
CA GLN A 121 8.59 -10.67 0.07
C GLN A 121 7.47 -10.70 1.11
N LEU A 122 7.13 -9.56 1.71
CA LEU A 122 6.01 -9.45 2.66
C LEU A 122 4.67 -9.79 2.00
N ILE A 123 4.44 -9.27 0.80
CA ILE A 123 3.24 -9.59 0.01
C ILE A 123 3.16 -11.09 -0.28
N LEU A 124 4.24 -11.69 -0.78
CA LEU A 124 4.29 -13.12 -1.08
C LEU A 124 4.14 -13.99 0.17
N TYR A 125 4.63 -13.53 1.31
CA TYR A 125 4.45 -14.22 2.58
C TYR A 125 2.98 -14.19 3.02
N ALA A 126 2.33 -13.02 2.94
CA ALA A 126 0.90 -12.88 3.24
C ALA A 126 0.01 -13.76 2.33
N LEU A 127 0.35 -13.88 1.04
CA LEU A 127 -0.40 -14.69 0.07
C LEU A 127 -0.28 -16.22 0.28
N LYS A 128 0.75 -16.70 0.98
CA LYS A 128 1.00 -18.13 1.19
C LYS A 128 0.26 -18.73 2.40
N LYS A 129 -0.39 -17.89 3.21
CA LYS A 129 -1.16 -18.29 4.41
C LYS A 129 -2.63 -18.58 4.07
#